data_AF-A0AAJ6XFH2-F1
#
_entry.id   AF-A0AAJ6XFH2-F1
#
_cell.length_a   1.000
_cell.length_b   1.000
_cell.length_c   1.000
_cell.angle_alpha   90.00
_cell.angle_beta   90.00
_cell.angle_gamma   90.00
#
_symmetry.space_group_name_H-M   'P 1'
#
loop_
_entity.id
_entity.type
_entity.pdbx_description
1 polymer ?
#
loop_
_entity_poly.entity_id
_entity_poly.type
_entity_poly.pdbx_seq_one_letter_code
_entity_poly.pdbx_strand_id
1 'polypeptide(L)'
;CRDYLSVVLSGDKSGRLMKYDTASKQVTVLLKNLTFPNGVALSKDGSFVLLAETTSCRILRYWIKTSKAGALEVFAQLQGFPDNIKRSPRGGYWVGINSKREKLSELLFSYPWIGKVLLKLPLDITKFQAALAEYRGGGLAVRLSENGEIVEVFEDRDGNRLKSISEVMEKDGKLWIGSIDLPFAGRYKT
;
A
#
# COMPACT_ATOMS: atom_id res chain seq x y z
N CYS A 1 -2.70 2.90 13.13
CA CYS A 1 -3.97 3.56 12.74
C CYS A 1 -5.11 2.73 13.34
N ARG A 2 -5.90 3.25 14.29
CA ARG A 2 -6.88 2.44 15.05
C ARG A 2 -8.21 2.18 14.32
N ASP A 3 -8.45 2.79 13.14
CA ASP A 3 -9.77 2.74 12.49
C ASP A 3 -9.70 2.64 10.94
N TYR A 4 -8.70 1.97 10.38
CA TYR A 4 -8.58 1.86 8.91
C TYR A 4 -9.62 0.92 8.29
N LEU A 5 -10.16 -0.03 9.06
CA LEU A 5 -11.18 -0.96 8.56
C LEU A 5 -12.49 -0.26 8.24
N SER A 6 -12.87 0.81 8.96
CA SER A 6 -14.06 1.59 8.62
C SER A 6 -13.88 2.35 7.30
N VAL A 7 -12.69 2.88 7.02
CA VAL A 7 -12.33 3.50 5.73
C VAL A 7 -12.47 2.48 4.58
N VAL A 8 -11.96 1.26 4.78
CA VAL A 8 -12.08 0.15 3.81
C VAL A 8 -13.54 -0.24 3.59
N LEU A 9 -14.29 -0.49 4.66
CA LEU A 9 -15.67 -1.00 4.61
C LEU A 9 -16.68 0.04 4.11
N SER A 10 -16.46 1.32 4.41
CA SER A 10 -17.30 2.41 3.90
C SER A 10 -17.08 2.69 2.42
N GLY A 11 -15.95 2.24 1.87
CA GLY A 11 -15.50 2.55 0.52
C GLY A 11 -15.14 4.03 0.38
N ASP A 12 -14.55 4.63 1.41
CA ASP A 12 -14.18 6.04 1.40
C ASP A 12 -13.21 6.35 0.25
N LYS A 13 -13.50 7.44 -0.45
CA LYS A 13 -12.69 7.95 -1.57
C LYS A 13 -12.20 9.37 -1.32
N SER A 14 -12.10 9.81 -0.07
CA SER A 14 -11.68 11.18 0.25
C SER A 14 -10.16 11.40 0.13
N GLY A 15 -9.41 10.35 -0.21
CA GLY A 15 -7.96 10.36 -0.33
C GLY A 15 -7.44 11.32 -1.41
N ARG A 16 -6.24 11.88 -1.16
CA ARG A 16 -5.61 12.91 -1.99
C ARG A 16 -4.10 12.68 -2.13
N LEU A 17 -3.55 12.98 -3.31
CA LEU A 17 -2.12 13.18 -3.51
C LEU A 17 -1.86 14.69 -3.48
N MET A 18 -0.90 15.12 -2.66
CA MET A 18 -0.57 16.53 -2.48
C MET A 18 0.91 16.78 -2.71
N LYS A 19 1.21 17.95 -3.27
CA LYS A 19 2.55 18.51 -3.37
C LYS A 19 2.68 19.64 -2.36
N TYR A 20 3.74 19.63 -1.58
CA TYR A 20 4.16 20.78 -0.78
C TYR A 20 5.38 21.42 -1.42
N ASP A 21 5.31 22.72 -1.69
CA ASP A 21 6.43 23.51 -2.17
C ASP A 21 7.04 24.28 -0.99
N THR A 22 8.30 23.97 -0.66
CA THR A 22 8.97 24.52 0.54
C THR A 22 9.37 25.98 0.39
N ALA A 23 9.58 26.47 -0.83
CA ALA A 23 9.99 27.85 -1.09
C ALA A 23 8.79 28.81 -0.95
N SER A 24 7.67 28.47 -1.60
CA SER A 24 6.42 29.24 -1.55
C SER A 24 5.57 28.91 -0.31
N LYS A 25 5.87 27.82 0.39
CA LYS A 25 5.09 27.24 1.50
C LYS A 25 3.66 26.87 1.10
N GLN A 26 3.41 26.59 -0.18
CA GLN A 26 2.08 26.26 -0.68
C GLN A 26 1.86 24.75 -0.80
N VAL A 27 0.63 24.32 -0.55
CA VAL A 27 0.14 22.96 -0.80
C VAL A 27 -0.74 22.96 -2.05
N THR A 28 -0.43 22.09 -3.00
CA THR A 28 -1.26 21.84 -4.19
C THR A 28 -1.82 20.44 -4.12
N VAL A 29 -3.14 20.29 -4.30
CA VAL A 29 -3.75 18.97 -4.46
C VAL A 29 -3.57 18.53 -5.92
N LEU A 30 -2.79 17.47 -6.13
CA LEU A 30 -2.50 16.91 -7.46
C LEU A 30 -3.59 15.93 -7.91
N LEU A 31 -4.06 15.08 -7.00
CA LEU A 31 -5.13 14.11 -7.25
C LEU A 31 -6.12 14.12 -6.08
N LYS A 32 -7.39 13.84 -6.39
CA LYS A 32 -8.50 13.66 -5.45
C LYS A 32 -9.18 12.33 -5.74
N ASN A 33 -10.15 11.96 -4.90
CA ASN A 33 -11.02 10.80 -5.11
C ASN A 33 -10.28 9.45 -5.06
N LEU A 34 -9.15 9.39 -4.32
CA LEU A 34 -8.35 8.18 -4.18
C LEU A 34 -8.93 7.30 -3.07
N THR A 35 -8.96 5.99 -3.31
CA THR A 35 -9.50 5.01 -2.36
C THR A 35 -8.37 4.49 -1.48
N PHE A 36 -8.26 5.02 -0.25
CA PHE A 36 -7.20 4.67 0.70
C PHE A 36 -5.77 4.73 0.09
N PRO A 37 -5.32 5.93 -0.36
CA PRO A 37 -3.93 6.11 -0.78
C PRO A 37 -2.98 5.98 0.41
N ASN A 38 -1.92 5.19 0.26
CA ASN A 38 -1.02 4.86 1.37
C ASN A 38 0.44 5.27 1.07
N GLY A 39 1.19 4.42 0.37
CA GLY A 39 2.57 4.73 -0.03
C GLY A 39 2.68 5.72 -1.19
N VAL A 40 3.77 6.49 -1.20
CA VAL A 40 4.14 7.40 -2.30
C VAL A 40 5.65 7.35 -2.55
N ALA A 41 6.05 7.31 -3.83
CA ALA A 41 7.47 7.35 -4.21
C ALA A 41 7.68 8.16 -5.50
N LEU A 42 8.64 9.08 -5.47
CA LEU A 42 9.05 9.83 -6.65
C LEU A 42 9.97 8.98 -7.54
N SER A 43 9.86 9.09 -8.87
CA SER A 43 10.84 8.52 -9.79
C SER A 43 12.24 9.13 -9.61
N LYS A 44 13.28 8.45 -10.10
CA LYS A 44 14.68 8.88 -9.92
C LYS A 44 14.95 10.27 -10.54
N ASP A 45 14.37 10.53 -11.70
CA ASP A 45 14.47 11.78 -12.46
C ASP A 45 13.37 12.81 -12.12
N GLY A 46 12.43 12.44 -11.24
CA GLY A 46 11.27 13.25 -10.89
C GLY A 46 10.28 13.48 -12.03
N SER A 47 10.24 12.60 -13.04
CA SER A 47 9.26 12.64 -14.12
C SER A 47 7.87 12.17 -13.70
N PHE A 48 7.76 11.25 -12.73
CA PHE A 48 6.49 10.73 -12.22
C PHE A 48 6.54 10.40 -10.72
N VAL A 49 5.36 10.22 -10.13
CA VAL A 49 5.15 9.71 -8.76
C VAL A 49 4.36 8.41 -8.85
N LEU A 50 4.79 7.41 -8.09
CA LEU A 50 4.01 6.23 -7.78
C LEU A 50 3.22 6.44 -6.50
N LEU A 51 1.99 5.92 -6.46
CA LEU A 51 1.16 5.91 -5.27
C LEU A 51 0.45 4.56 -5.11
N ALA A 52 0.37 4.05 -3.89
CA ALA A 52 -0.36 2.83 -3.59
C ALA A 52 -1.82 3.15 -3.32
N GLU A 53 -2.74 2.53 -4.06
CA GLU A 53 -4.17 2.57 -3.77
C GLU A 53 -4.58 1.24 -3.13
N THR A 54 -4.59 1.23 -1.79
CA THR A 54 -4.62 0.02 -0.96
C THR A 54 -5.79 -0.89 -1.32
N THR A 55 -7.01 -0.37 -1.23
CA THR A 55 -8.24 -1.16 -1.42
C THR A 55 -8.44 -1.66 -2.84
N SER A 56 -7.85 -0.98 -3.83
CA SER A 56 -7.89 -1.38 -5.23
C SER A 56 -6.70 -2.27 -5.62
N CYS A 57 -5.84 -2.62 -4.66
CA CYS A 57 -4.71 -3.53 -4.81
C CYS A 57 -3.79 -3.13 -5.99
N ARG A 58 -3.56 -1.84 -6.20
CA ARG A 58 -2.81 -1.35 -7.35
C ARG A 58 -1.85 -0.22 -7.00
N ILE A 59 -0.81 -0.10 -7.79
CA ILE A 59 0.08 1.06 -7.82
C ILE A 59 -0.32 1.92 -9.01
N LEU A 60 -0.57 3.20 -8.79
CA LEU A 60 -0.80 4.17 -9.85
C LEU A 60 0.47 4.96 -10.13
N ARG A 61 0.67 5.35 -11.39
CA ARG A 61 1.70 6.28 -11.85
C ARG A 61 1.04 7.59 -12.25
N TYR A 62 1.44 8.68 -11.60
CA TYR A 62 1.06 10.05 -11.93
C TYR A 62 2.24 10.80 -12.54
N TRP A 63 2.12 11.23 -13.79
CA TRP A 63 3.17 11.95 -14.49
C TRP A 63 3.21 13.41 -14.04
N ILE A 64 4.38 13.89 -13.61
CA ILE A 64 4.58 15.30 -13.20
C ILE A 64 5.19 16.12 -14.34
N LYS A 65 6.10 15.52 -15.11
CA LYS A 65 6.80 16.16 -16.23
C LYS A 65 6.50 15.42 -17.53
N THR A 66 7.16 15.83 -18.61
CA THR A 66 7.07 15.28 -19.98
C THR A 66 5.75 15.61 -20.68
N SER A 67 5.58 15.15 -21.92
CA SER A 67 4.33 15.28 -22.68
C SER A 67 3.14 14.57 -22.04
N LYS A 68 3.38 13.71 -21.04
CA LYS A 68 2.34 13.00 -20.28
C LYS A 68 1.93 13.70 -18.97
N ALA A 69 2.48 14.87 -18.64
CA ALA A 69 2.21 15.55 -17.37
C ALA A 69 0.70 15.65 -17.06
N GLY A 70 0.31 15.27 -15.84
CA GLY A 70 -1.08 15.19 -15.40
C GLY A 70 -1.78 13.86 -15.68
N ALA A 71 -1.22 12.98 -16.51
CA ALA A 71 -1.78 11.66 -16.76
C ALA A 71 -1.64 10.74 -15.55
N LEU A 72 -2.68 9.94 -15.31
CA LEU A 72 -2.74 8.92 -14.27
C LEU A 72 -3.01 7.56 -14.92
N GLU A 73 -2.20 6.57 -14.61
CA GLU A 73 -2.36 5.22 -15.15
C GLU A 73 -2.03 4.15 -14.11
N VAL A 74 -2.48 2.92 -14.34
CA VAL A 74 -2.09 1.79 -13.50
C VAL A 74 -0.66 1.39 -13.85
N PHE A 75 0.22 1.44 -12.86
CA PHE A 75 1.62 1.02 -12.99
C PHE A 75 1.76 -0.48 -12.75
N ALA A 76 1.09 -0.99 -11.71
CA ALA A 76 1.10 -2.41 -11.37
C ALA A 76 -0.21 -2.82 -10.69
N GLN A 77 -0.73 -3.98 -11.05
CA GLN A 77 -1.80 -4.65 -10.33
C GLN A 77 -1.19 -5.70 -9.39
N LEU A 78 -1.61 -5.71 -8.13
CA LEU A 78 -1.05 -6.56 -7.08
C LEU A 78 -2.10 -7.52 -6.54
N GLN A 79 -1.64 -8.63 -5.95
CA GLN A 79 -2.48 -9.68 -5.36
C GLN A 79 -2.75 -9.48 -3.86
N GLY A 80 -2.43 -8.31 -3.32
CA GLY A 80 -2.65 -7.96 -1.92
C GLY A 80 -2.73 -6.44 -1.74
N PHE A 81 -2.94 -6.02 -0.50
CA PHE A 81 -3.13 -4.61 -0.15
C PHE A 81 -1.78 -3.89 -0.04
N PRO A 82 -1.38 -3.06 -1.02
CA PRO A 82 -0.12 -2.34 -0.95
C PRO A 82 -0.14 -1.26 0.11
N ASP A 83 1.01 -1.07 0.73
CA ASP A 83 1.24 -0.06 1.76
C ASP A 83 2.33 0.93 1.27
N ASN A 84 3.45 1.09 1.97
CA ASN A 84 4.49 2.01 1.56
C ASN A 84 5.29 1.53 0.34
N ILE A 85 5.75 2.51 -0.44
CA ILE A 85 6.57 2.32 -1.64
C ILE A 85 7.94 2.96 -1.41
N LYS A 86 9.03 2.26 -1.72
CA LYS A 86 10.39 2.79 -1.69
C LYS A 86 11.15 2.39 -2.95
N ARG A 87 11.96 3.31 -3.49
CA ARG A 87 12.89 2.97 -4.56
C ARG A 87 13.94 1.97 -4.07
N SER A 88 14.24 0.96 -4.87
CA SER A 88 15.38 0.07 -4.63
C SER A 88 16.66 0.67 -5.25
N PRO A 89 17.82 0.55 -4.58
CA PRO A 89 19.10 0.92 -5.18
C PRO A 89 19.47 0.05 -6.40
N ARG A 90 18.85 -1.14 -6.53
CA ARG A 90 18.99 -2.04 -7.71
C ARG A 90 18.02 -1.70 -8.85
N GLY A 91 17.32 -0.58 -8.76
CA GLY A 91 16.29 -0.18 -9.72
C GLY A 91 14.91 -0.71 -9.36
N GLY A 92 13.88 0.01 -9.78
CA GLY A 92 12.50 -0.27 -9.46
C GLY A 92 12.13 0.07 -8.01
N TYR A 93 11.11 -0.61 -7.49
CA TYR A 93 10.41 -0.17 -6.27
C TYR A 93 10.01 -1.34 -5.38
N TRP A 94 10.42 -1.31 -4.12
CA TRP A 94 9.84 -2.16 -3.08
C TRP A 94 8.48 -1.64 -2.63
N VAL A 95 7.55 -2.57 -2.46
CA VAL A 95 6.20 -2.32 -1.95
C VAL A 95 5.91 -3.31 -0.83
N GLY A 96 5.55 -2.80 0.35
CA GLY A 96 5.03 -3.63 1.44
C GLY A 96 3.62 -4.09 1.12
N ILE A 97 3.32 -5.38 1.35
CA ILE A 97 1.99 -5.94 1.17
C ILE A 97 1.44 -6.34 2.54
N ASN A 98 0.44 -5.60 3.00
CA ASN A 98 -0.14 -5.79 4.32
C ASN A 98 -0.76 -7.19 4.46
N SER A 99 -1.53 -7.61 3.48
CA SER A 99 -2.13 -8.94 3.47
C SER A 99 -2.49 -9.35 2.04
N LYS A 100 -2.55 -10.66 1.80
CA LYS A 100 -3.05 -11.21 0.54
C LYS A 100 -4.54 -10.90 0.40
N ARG A 101 -4.99 -10.70 -0.83
CA ARG A 101 -6.41 -10.50 -1.12
C ARG A 101 -7.11 -11.87 -1.06
N GLU A 102 -7.77 -12.14 0.07
CA GLU A 102 -8.59 -13.35 0.26
C GLU A 102 -9.98 -13.21 -0.37
N LYS A 103 -10.63 -14.31 -0.75
CA LYS A 103 -11.96 -14.31 -1.40
C LYS A 103 -13.04 -13.56 -0.61
N LEU A 104 -12.98 -13.60 0.73
CA LEU A 104 -13.91 -12.86 1.58
C LEU A 104 -13.72 -11.34 1.45
N SER A 105 -12.47 -10.89 1.36
CA SER A 105 -12.17 -9.48 1.10
C SER A 105 -12.66 -9.08 -0.30
N GLU A 106 -12.49 -9.94 -1.31
CA GLU A 106 -12.97 -9.71 -2.67
C GLU A 106 -14.49 -9.53 -2.75
N LEU A 107 -15.26 -10.34 -2.00
CA LEU A 107 -16.70 -10.21 -1.89
C LEU A 107 -17.10 -8.87 -1.23
N LEU A 108 -16.43 -8.49 -0.15
CA LEU A 108 -16.67 -7.22 0.55
C LEU A 108 -16.38 -6.00 -0.35
N PHE A 109 -15.31 -6.04 -1.14
CA PHE A 109 -14.99 -4.98 -2.11
C PHE A 109 -15.97 -4.94 -3.29
N SER A 110 -16.51 -6.09 -3.69
CA SER A 110 -17.50 -6.18 -4.78
C SER A 110 -18.85 -5.60 -4.40
N TYR A 111 -19.18 -5.55 -3.11
CA TYR A 111 -20.46 -5.04 -2.61
C TYR A 111 -20.27 -4.03 -1.45
N PRO A 112 -19.88 -2.77 -1.75
CA PRO A 112 -19.61 -1.75 -0.73
C PRO A 112 -20.80 -1.45 0.21
N TRP A 113 -22.03 -1.75 -0.23
CA TRP A 113 -23.22 -1.63 0.61
C TRP A 113 -23.21 -2.62 1.78
N ILE A 114 -22.62 -3.80 1.63
CA ILE A 114 -22.48 -4.81 2.71
C ILE A 114 -21.59 -4.25 3.82
N GLY A 115 -20.47 -3.63 3.47
CA GLY A 115 -19.59 -2.97 4.44
C GLY A 115 -20.32 -1.89 5.24
N LYS A 116 -21.14 -1.06 4.59
CA LYS A 116 -21.97 -0.03 5.25
C LYS A 116 -23.03 -0.62 6.17
N VAL A 117 -23.60 -1.78 5.84
CA VAL A 117 -24.56 -2.48 6.71
C VAL A 117 -23.85 -3.08 7.92
N LEU A 118 -22.70 -3.73 7.72
CA LEU A 118 -21.88 -4.27 8.82
C LEU A 118 -21.48 -3.19 9.84
N LEU A 119 -21.15 -1.98 9.37
CA LEU A 119 -20.85 -0.84 10.24
C LEU A 119 -22.04 -0.34 11.08
N LYS A 120 -23.28 -0.64 10.67
CA LYS A 120 -24.51 -0.24 11.40
C LYS A 120 -24.98 -1.28 12.41
N LEU A 121 -24.45 -2.50 12.36
CA LEU A 121 -24.74 -3.53 13.33
C LEU A 121 -23.97 -3.24 14.64
N PRO A 122 -24.51 -3.61 15.81
CA PRO A 122 -23.82 -3.48 17.10
C PRO A 122 -22.71 -4.56 17.25
N LEU A 123 -21.94 -4.78 16.19
CA LEU A 123 -20.80 -5.69 16.18
C LEU A 123 -19.60 -4.93 16.74
N ASP A 124 -18.91 -5.54 17.69
CA ASP A 124 -17.63 -5.05 18.15
C ASP A 124 -16.60 -5.26 17.03
N ILE A 125 -16.41 -4.22 16.22
CA ILE A 125 -15.50 -4.24 15.07
C ILE A 125 -14.11 -4.68 15.55
N THR A 126 -13.66 -4.26 16.73
CA THR A 126 -12.38 -4.62 17.36
C THR A 126 -12.20 -6.12 17.51
N LYS A 127 -13.23 -6.82 18.02
CA LYS A 127 -13.22 -8.30 18.14
C LYS A 127 -13.21 -8.97 16.77
N PHE A 128 -13.92 -8.41 15.80
CA PHE A 128 -13.89 -8.88 14.42
C PHE A 128 -12.51 -8.70 13.78
N GLN A 129 -11.81 -7.57 14.05
CA GLN A 129 -10.44 -7.36 13.56
C GLN A 129 -9.48 -8.40 14.15
N ALA A 130 -9.59 -8.67 15.45
CA ALA A 130 -8.76 -9.66 16.13
C ALA A 130 -8.98 -11.07 15.54
N ALA A 131 -10.22 -11.45 15.26
CA ALA A 131 -10.54 -12.73 14.63
C ALA A 131 -9.98 -12.83 13.19
N LEU A 132 -10.04 -11.76 12.39
CA LEU A 132 -9.42 -11.75 11.05
C LEU A 132 -7.90 -11.68 11.07
N ALA A 133 -7.29 -11.16 12.14
CA ALA A 133 -5.84 -11.07 12.26
C ALA A 133 -5.18 -12.46 12.29
N GLU A 134 -5.86 -13.49 12.81
CA GLU A 134 -5.38 -14.88 12.77
C GLU A 134 -5.31 -15.45 11.34
N TYR A 135 -6.14 -14.94 10.42
CA TYR A 135 -6.16 -15.33 9.02
C TYR A 135 -5.25 -14.48 8.12
N ARG A 136 -4.57 -13.46 8.67
CA ARG A 136 -3.56 -12.71 7.94
C ARG A 136 -2.34 -13.60 7.78
N GLY A 137 -2.14 -14.09 6.55
CA GLY A 137 -0.97 -14.89 6.18
C GLY A 137 0.36 -14.19 6.45
N GLY A 138 1.46 -14.90 6.18
CA GLY A 138 2.82 -14.38 6.37
C GLY A 138 3.06 -13.05 5.66
N GLY A 139 3.93 -12.23 6.24
CA GLY A 139 4.32 -10.94 5.68
C GLY A 139 4.88 -11.07 4.26
N LEU A 140 4.35 -10.27 3.34
CA LEU A 140 4.71 -10.26 1.93
C LEU A 140 5.25 -8.88 1.53
N ALA A 141 6.28 -8.86 0.70
CA ALA A 141 6.70 -7.66 -0.01
C ALA A 141 7.13 -8.01 -1.43
N VAL A 142 7.00 -7.05 -2.34
CA VAL A 142 7.36 -7.25 -3.74
C VAL A 142 8.26 -6.13 -4.22
N ARG A 143 9.24 -6.47 -5.05
CA ARG A 143 9.99 -5.49 -5.84
C ARG A 143 9.42 -5.45 -7.24
N LEU A 144 8.99 -4.27 -7.63
CA LEU A 144 8.54 -3.95 -8.99
C LEU A 144 9.74 -3.47 -9.81
N SER A 145 9.77 -3.78 -11.10
CA SER A 145 10.68 -3.18 -12.07
C SER A 145 10.32 -1.72 -12.34
N GLU A 146 11.14 -1.02 -13.12
CA GLU A 146 10.83 0.34 -13.61
C GLU A 146 9.56 0.38 -14.48
N ASN A 147 9.10 -0.78 -14.97
CA ASN A 147 7.90 -0.91 -15.80
C ASN A 147 6.69 -1.46 -15.04
N GLY A 148 6.82 -1.75 -13.74
CA GLY A 148 5.71 -2.23 -12.90
C GLY A 148 5.54 -3.74 -12.87
N GLU A 149 6.49 -4.50 -13.41
CA GLU A 149 6.49 -5.97 -13.34
C GLU A 149 7.04 -6.43 -11.99
N ILE A 150 6.45 -7.46 -11.40
CA ILE A 150 6.99 -8.07 -10.18
C ILE A 150 8.25 -8.85 -10.56
N VAL A 151 9.40 -8.41 -10.05
CA VAL A 151 10.71 -9.02 -10.32
C VAL A 151 11.30 -9.72 -9.11
N GLU A 152 10.76 -9.48 -7.91
CA GLU A 152 11.19 -10.12 -6.69
C GLU A 152 10.04 -10.19 -5.70
N VAL A 153 9.98 -11.28 -4.95
CA VAL A 153 9.00 -11.47 -3.89
C VAL A 153 9.73 -11.88 -2.63
N PHE A 154 9.54 -11.12 -1.56
CA PHE A 154 9.96 -11.47 -0.22
C PHE A 154 8.76 -12.04 0.55
N GLU A 155 8.90 -13.26 1.04
CA GLU A 155 7.97 -13.90 1.97
C GLU A 155 8.75 -14.37 3.19
N ASP A 156 8.25 -14.09 4.39
CA ASP A 156 8.84 -14.60 5.63
C ASP A 156 8.51 -16.10 5.79
N ARG A 157 9.37 -16.96 5.22
CA ARG A 157 9.20 -18.42 5.21
C ARG A 157 9.67 -19.12 6.49
N ASP A 158 10.55 -18.49 7.27
CA ASP A 158 11.19 -19.08 8.46
C ASP A 158 10.33 -19.02 9.74
N GLY A 159 9.01 -18.88 9.57
CA GLY A 159 8.01 -19.05 10.63
C GLY A 159 7.50 -17.73 11.21
N ASN A 160 6.40 -17.22 10.63
CA ASN A 160 5.41 -16.31 11.24
C ASN A 160 5.92 -15.06 12.00
N ARG A 161 7.19 -14.65 11.85
CA ARG A 161 7.75 -13.53 12.61
C ARG A 161 7.32 -12.19 12.03
N LEU A 162 7.17 -12.12 10.71
CA LEU A 162 6.64 -10.96 10.02
C LEU A 162 5.22 -11.23 9.55
N LYS A 163 4.34 -10.28 9.88
CA LYS A 163 2.95 -10.20 9.43
C LYS A 163 2.65 -8.75 9.12
N SER A 164 1.68 -8.48 8.26
CA SER A 164 1.24 -7.09 8.00
C SER A 164 2.39 -6.15 7.62
N ILE A 165 3.23 -6.58 6.68
CA ILE A 165 4.37 -5.76 6.23
C ILE A 165 3.83 -4.48 5.61
N SER A 166 4.26 -3.35 6.15
CA SER A 166 3.88 -2.02 5.67
C SER A 166 5.03 -1.27 5.02
N GLU A 167 6.26 -1.54 5.46
CA GLU A 167 7.46 -0.83 5.00
C GLU A 167 8.51 -1.84 4.55
N VAL A 168 9.10 -1.62 3.37
CA VAL A 168 10.33 -2.31 2.96
C VAL A 168 11.29 -1.31 2.37
N MET A 169 12.52 -1.31 2.89
CA MET A 169 13.61 -0.48 2.40
C MET A 169 14.87 -1.30 2.22
N GLU A 170 15.45 -1.21 1.05
CA GLU A 170 16.74 -1.81 0.75
C GLU A 170 17.86 -0.80 0.98
N LYS A 171 18.80 -1.12 1.87
CA LYS A 171 19.92 -0.27 2.23
C LYS A 171 21.10 -1.10 2.71
N ASP A 172 22.30 -0.79 2.22
CA ASP A 172 23.57 -1.43 2.62
C ASP A 172 23.55 -2.97 2.49
N GLY A 173 22.99 -3.48 1.37
CA GLY A 173 22.87 -4.92 1.10
C GLY A 173 21.91 -5.67 2.04
N LYS A 174 20.99 -4.93 2.68
CA LYS A 174 19.99 -5.47 3.61
C LYS A 174 18.60 -4.96 3.28
N LEU A 175 17.61 -5.81 3.50
CA LEU A 175 16.20 -5.43 3.53
C LEU A 175 15.80 -5.13 4.97
N TRP A 176 15.32 -3.91 5.18
CA TRP A 176 14.69 -3.46 6.42
C TRP A 176 13.19 -3.51 6.24
N ILE A 177 12.51 -4.22 7.15
CA ILE A 177 11.09 -4.52 7.03
C ILE A 177 10.36 -4.01 8.27
N GLY A 178 9.34 -3.18 8.06
CA GLY A 178 8.42 -2.70 9.09
C GLY A 178 7.07 -3.38 8.99
N SER A 179 6.41 -3.52 10.13
CA SER A 179 5.04 -4.05 10.24
C SER A 179 4.20 -3.08 11.06
N ILE A 180 2.90 -3.00 10.74
CA ILE A 180 1.94 -2.26 11.57
C ILE A 180 1.60 -2.97 12.88
N ASP A 181 1.82 -4.28 12.96
CA ASP A 181 1.36 -5.11 14.07
C ASP A 181 2.50 -5.51 15.03
N LEU A 182 3.77 -5.28 14.64
CA LEU A 182 4.93 -5.74 15.40
C LEU A 182 5.73 -4.59 16.02
N PRO A 183 6.23 -4.75 17.26
CA PRO A 183 7.00 -3.72 17.95
C PRO A 183 8.48 -3.68 17.54
N PHE A 184 8.85 -4.33 16.44
CA PHE A 184 10.24 -4.42 15.96
C PHE A 184 10.32 -4.35 14.43
N ALA A 185 11.49 -3.99 13.93
CA ALA A 185 11.82 -4.06 12.51
C ALA A 185 12.58 -5.36 12.20
N GLY A 186 12.23 -6.00 11.09
CA GLY A 186 12.97 -7.13 10.53
C GLY A 186 14.18 -6.64 9.73
N ARG A 187 15.26 -7.42 9.75
CA ARG A 187 16.48 -7.14 8.97
C ARG A 187 16.97 -8.42 8.29
N TYR A 188 16.94 -8.43 6.97
CA TYR A 188 17.27 -9.59 6.14
C TYR A 188 18.41 -9.25 5.19
N LYS A 189 19.19 -10.25 4.79
CA LYS A 189 20.17 -10.09 3.70
C LYS A 189 19.42 -10.04 2.37
N THR A 190 19.86 -9.15 1.49
CA THR A 190 19.35 -9.05 0.11
C THR A 190 20.05 -10.07 -0.79
#